data_AF-A0A1I3NWT4-F1
#
_entry.id   AF-A0A1I3NWT4-F1
#
_cell.length_a   1.000
_cell.length_b   1.000
_cell.length_c   1.000
_cell.angle_alpha   90.00
_cell.angle_beta   90.00
_cell.angle_gamma   90.00
#
_symmetry.space_group_name_H-M   'P 1'
#
loop_
_entity.id
_entity.type
_entity.pdbx_description
1 polymer ?
#
loop_
_entity_poly.entity_id
_entity_poly.type
_entity_poly.pdbx_seq_one_letter_code
_entity_poly.pdbx_strand_id
1 'polypeptide(L)'
;METKRKRYSLLLAGCVIVAAVVYLVSIPRHVQAGQHSRAVLYLGIGWLPYTGAFYAAARLFSSPAALPNMRAADIGLGLFLLSLLLSLGLDAWGFSPEQIPTAHLLQAIGIFVGLALFGWGIGRRSKSIAGAER
;
A
#
# COMPACT_ATOMS: atom_id res chain seq x y z
N MET A 1 -0.71 10.69 26.33
CA MET A 1 -1.15 10.76 24.91
C MET A 1 0.03 10.88 23.96
N GLU A 2 1.07 11.59 24.37
CA GLU A 2 2.31 11.83 23.61
C GLU A 2 3.06 10.56 23.17
N THR A 3 3.16 9.54 24.02
CA THR A 3 3.88 8.28 23.71
C THR A 3 3.25 7.49 22.56
N LYS A 4 1.91 7.45 22.45
CA LYS A 4 1.22 6.79 21.33
C LYS A 4 1.47 7.53 20.02
N ARG A 5 1.44 8.87 20.05
CA ARG A 5 1.73 9.70 18.86
C ARG A 5 3.16 9.50 18.40
N LYS A 6 4.15 9.54 19.31
CA LYS A 6 5.57 9.27 19.01
C LYS A 6 5.76 7.89 18.35
N ARG A 7 5.11 6.84 18.87
CA ARG A 7 5.17 5.49 18.27
C ARG A 7 4.65 5.44 16.84
N TYR A 8 3.49 6.04 16.56
CA TYR A 8 2.94 6.03 15.19
C TYR A 8 3.71 6.96 14.24
N SER A 9 4.31 8.03 14.74
CA SER A 9 5.23 8.86 13.94
C SER A 9 6.49 8.10 13.55
N LEU A 10 7.08 7.33 14.47
CA LEU A 10 8.21 6.45 14.17
C LEU A 10 7.82 5.35 13.17
N LEU A 11 6.65 4.74 13.35
CA LEU A 11 6.14 3.75 12.39
C LEU A 11 5.95 4.37 11.00
N LEU A 12 5.31 5.54 10.91
CA LEU A 12 5.11 6.24 9.65
C LEU A 12 6.45 6.54 8.97
N ALA A 13 7.40 7.11 9.71
CA ALA A 13 8.73 7.42 9.20
C ALA A 13 9.43 6.15 8.70
N GLY A 14 9.43 5.08 9.48
CA GLY A 14 10.02 3.80 9.10
C GLY A 14 9.38 3.20 7.84
N CYS A 15 8.05 3.19 7.76
CA CYS A 15 7.32 2.73 6.59
C CYS A 15 7.64 3.56 5.33
N VAL A 16 7.66 4.90 5.45
CA VAL A 16 7.98 5.79 4.32
C VAL A 16 9.43 5.59 3.87
N ILE A 17 10.39 5.51 4.79
CA ILE A 17 11.80 5.30 4.45
C ILE A 17 11.98 3.96 3.75
N VAL A 18 11.42 2.88 4.30
CA VAL A 18 11.56 1.54 3.69
C VAL A 18 10.87 1.50 2.32
N ALA A 19 9.67 2.07 2.18
CA ALA A 19 9.00 2.15 0.89
C ALA A 19 9.84 2.96 -0.13
N ALA A 20 10.40 4.11 0.28
CA ALA A 20 11.26 4.91 -0.58
C ALA A 20 12.52 4.15 -1.01
N VAL A 21 13.19 3.46 -0.09
CA VAL A 21 14.35 2.61 -0.44
C VAL A 21 13.95 1.52 -1.42
N VAL A 22 12.83 0.84 -1.20
CA VAL A 22 12.37 -0.22 -2.11
C VAL A 22 12.07 0.32 -3.50
N TYR A 23 11.25 1.38 -3.61
CA TYR A 23 10.76 1.87 -4.90
C TYR A 23 11.77 2.73 -5.66
N LEU A 24 12.61 3.50 -4.97
CA LEU A 24 13.55 4.43 -5.60
C LEU A 24 14.96 3.85 -5.75
N VAL A 25 15.33 2.85 -4.94
CA VAL A 25 16.68 2.28 -4.95
C VAL A 25 16.66 0.82 -5.35
N SER A 26 15.96 -0.04 -4.60
CA SER A 26 16.03 -1.50 -4.80
C SER A 26 15.45 -1.92 -6.15
N ILE A 27 14.24 -1.49 -6.50
CA ILE A 27 13.60 -1.88 -7.77
C ILE A 27 14.41 -1.38 -8.97
N PRO A 28 14.74 -0.07 -9.11
CA PRO A 28 15.51 0.41 -10.25
C PRO A 28 16.86 -0.29 -10.39
N ARG A 29 17.56 -0.52 -9.27
CA ARG A 29 18.85 -1.24 -9.28
C ARG A 29 18.74 -2.66 -9.83
N HIS A 30 17.72 -3.41 -9.44
CA HIS A 30 17.53 -4.78 -9.93
C HIS A 30 17.05 -4.81 -11.38
N VAL A 31 16.22 -3.86 -11.80
CA VAL A 31 15.81 -3.70 -13.21
C VAL A 31 17.03 -3.40 -14.09
N GLN A 32 17.88 -2.43 -13.69
CA GLN A 32 19.10 -2.08 -14.43
C GLN A 32 20.11 -3.23 -14.50
N ALA A 33 20.13 -4.09 -13.48
CA ALA A 33 20.98 -5.28 -13.46
C ALA A 33 20.39 -6.48 -14.23
N GLY A 34 19.24 -6.33 -14.91
CA GLY A 34 18.55 -7.42 -15.63
C GLY A 34 17.93 -8.49 -14.73
N GLN A 35 17.83 -8.23 -13.43
CA GLN A 35 17.34 -9.18 -12.42
C GLN A 35 15.84 -9.01 -12.18
N HIS A 36 15.03 -9.16 -13.23
CA HIS A 36 13.59 -8.87 -13.22
C HIS A 36 12.82 -9.62 -12.12
N SER A 37 13.11 -10.92 -11.89
CA SER A 37 12.46 -11.70 -10.83
C SER A 37 12.68 -11.10 -9.43
N ARG A 38 13.87 -10.54 -9.16
CA ARG A 38 14.15 -9.86 -7.90
C ARG A 38 13.43 -8.51 -7.81
N ALA A 39 13.37 -7.76 -8.91
CA ALA A 39 12.63 -6.50 -8.95
C ALA A 39 11.14 -6.71 -8.61
N VAL A 40 10.51 -7.77 -9.16
CA VAL A 40 9.12 -8.14 -8.84
C VAL A 40 8.96 -8.54 -7.37
N LEU A 41 9.91 -9.30 -6.82
CA LEU A 41 9.90 -9.63 -5.39
C LEU A 41 9.95 -8.37 -4.51
N TYR A 42 10.85 -7.43 -4.83
CA TYR A 42 10.93 -6.14 -4.12
C TYR A 42 9.67 -5.29 -4.30
N LEU A 43 9.03 -5.31 -5.47
CA LEU A 43 7.74 -4.66 -5.70
C LEU A 43 6.67 -5.16 -4.72
N GLY A 44 6.53 -6.49 -4.60
CA GLY A 44 5.58 -7.11 -3.66
C GLY A 44 5.93 -6.81 -2.20
N ILE A 45 7.21 -6.88 -1.83
CA ILE A 45 7.68 -6.52 -0.48
C ILE A 45 7.36 -5.06 -0.16
N GLY A 46 7.48 -4.16 -1.14
CA GLY A 46 7.20 -2.72 -1.00
C GLY A 46 5.74 -2.40 -0.69
N TRP A 47 4.79 -3.28 -1.04
CA TRP A 47 3.38 -3.09 -0.73
C TRP A 47 3.09 -3.04 0.77
N LEU A 48 3.85 -3.80 1.57
CA LEU A 48 3.71 -3.84 3.03
C LEU A 48 4.05 -2.50 3.70
N PRO A 49 5.27 -1.93 3.56
CA PRO A 49 5.59 -0.64 4.15
C PRO A 49 4.75 0.49 3.55
N TYR A 50 4.38 0.41 2.26
CA TYR A 50 3.46 1.38 1.66
C TYR A 50 2.08 1.37 2.35
N THR A 51 1.45 0.21 2.47
CA THR A 51 0.18 0.05 3.20
C THR A 51 0.31 0.48 4.66
N GLY A 52 1.43 0.12 5.31
CA GLY A 52 1.77 0.50 6.68
C GLY A 52 1.87 2.01 6.88
N ALA A 53 2.39 2.75 5.89
CA ALA A 53 2.45 4.21 5.94
C ALA A 53 1.04 4.80 6.00
N PHE A 54 0.11 4.34 5.16
CA PHE A 54 -1.29 4.81 5.20
C PHE A 54 -2.04 4.39 6.47
N TYR A 55 -1.74 3.20 7.00
CA TYR A 55 -2.21 2.78 8.32
C TYR A 55 -1.74 3.75 9.41
N ALA A 56 -0.43 4.03 9.49
CA ALA A 56 0.14 4.92 10.50
C ALA A 56 -0.36 6.37 10.34
N ALA A 57 -0.50 6.83 9.10
CA ALA A 57 -1.08 8.13 8.78
C ALA A 57 -2.53 8.23 9.28
N ALA A 58 -3.36 7.21 9.03
CA ALA A 58 -4.72 7.18 9.57
C ALA A 58 -4.73 7.22 11.11
N ARG A 59 -3.81 6.49 11.77
CA ARG A 59 -3.67 6.53 13.24
C ARG A 59 -3.34 7.94 13.77
N LEU A 60 -2.52 8.69 13.06
CA LEU A 60 -2.10 10.03 13.47
C LEU A 60 -3.15 11.10 13.15
N PHE A 61 -3.68 11.08 11.93
CA PHE A 61 -4.37 12.24 11.35
C PHE A 61 -5.89 12.08 11.22
N SER A 62 -6.45 10.86 11.37
CA SER A 62 -7.91 10.71 11.33
C SER A 62 -8.58 11.13 12.64
N SER A 63 -9.79 11.68 12.56
CA SER A 63 -10.63 11.99 13.72
C SER A 63 -11.98 11.29 13.58
N PRO A 64 -12.06 9.97 13.84
CA PRO A 64 -13.31 9.24 13.75
C PRO A 64 -14.25 9.63 14.91
N ALA A 65 -15.45 10.10 14.61
CA ALA A 65 -16.45 10.50 15.61
C ALA A 65 -17.22 9.31 16.24
N ALA A 66 -17.36 8.20 15.49
CA ALA A 66 -17.97 6.94 15.92
C ALA A 66 -17.16 5.77 15.30
N LEU A 67 -17.51 4.51 15.63
CA LEU A 67 -16.88 3.34 15.01
C LEU A 67 -16.99 3.44 13.47
N PRO A 68 -15.87 3.68 12.74
CA PRO A 68 -15.93 3.90 11.31
C PRO A 68 -16.39 2.63 10.60
N ASN A 69 -17.19 2.80 9.54
CA ASN A 69 -17.46 1.71 8.63
C ASN A 69 -16.15 1.21 7.99
N MET A 70 -16.10 -0.07 7.64
CA MET A 70 -14.94 -0.68 6.99
C MET A 70 -14.91 -0.47 5.47
N ARG A 71 -15.86 0.30 4.91
CA ARG A 71 -16.04 0.47 3.46
C ARG A 71 -14.77 0.90 2.75
N ALA A 72 -13.99 1.82 3.32
CA ALA A 72 -12.71 2.24 2.71
C ALA A 72 -11.72 1.08 2.61
N ALA A 73 -11.65 0.22 3.62
CA ALA A 73 -10.79 -0.96 3.59
C ALA A 73 -11.31 -2.01 2.60
N ASP A 74 -12.62 -2.28 2.61
CA ASP A 74 -13.24 -3.27 1.73
C ASP A 74 -13.12 -2.86 0.25
N ILE A 75 -13.39 -1.59 -0.07
CA ILE A 75 -13.19 -1.02 -1.42
C ILE A 75 -11.72 -1.05 -1.80
N GLY A 76 -10.82 -0.69 -0.86
CA GLY A 76 -9.39 -0.72 -1.10
C GLY A 76 -8.88 -2.12 -1.45
N LEU A 77 -9.31 -3.12 -0.69
CA LEU A 77 -8.95 -4.52 -0.93
C LEU A 77 -9.54 -5.03 -2.25
N GLY A 78 -10.81 -4.73 -2.53
CA GLY A 78 -11.46 -5.10 -3.79
C GLY A 78 -10.74 -4.49 -5.00
N LEU A 79 -10.39 -3.21 -4.93
CA LEU A 79 -9.66 -2.52 -5.99
C LEU A 79 -8.25 -3.11 -6.18
N PHE A 80 -7.53 -3.39 -5.10
CA PHE A 80 -6.22 -4.05 -5.16
C PHE A 80 -6.31 -5.41 -5.86
N LEU A 81 -7.23 -6.27 -5.42
CA LEU A 81 -7.37 -7.63 -5.95
C LEU A 81 -7.83 -7.62 -7.41
N LEU A 82 -8.82 -6.79 -7.75
CA LEU A 82 -9.33 -6.70 -9.11
C LEU A 82 -8.26 -6.16 -10.06
N SER A 83 -7.53 -5.12 -9.65
CA SER A 83 -6.45 -4.54 -10.46
C SER A 83 -5.31 -5.54 -10.67
N LEU A 84 -4.93 -6.28 -9.62
CA LEU A 84 -3.92 -7.33 -9.73
C LEU A 84 -4.39 -8.44 -10.68
N LEU A 85 -5.62 -8.91 -10.54
CA LEU A 85 -6.20 -9.95 -11.39
C LEU A 85 -6.27 -9.50 -12.85
N LEU A 86 -6.70 -8.27 -13.11
CA LEU A 86 -6.75 -7.71 -14.47
C LEU A 86 -5.35 -7.59 -15.07
N SER A 87 -4.34 -7.19 -14.29
CA SER A 87 -2.96 -7.10 -14.75
C SER A 87 -2.39 -8.47 -15.11
N LEU A 88 -2.64 -9.49 -14.27
CA LEU A 88 -2.21 -10.86 -14.52
C LEU A 88 -2.97 -11.47 -15.71
N GLY A 89 -4.25 -11.11 -15.88
CA GLY A 89 -5.05 -11.53 -17.03
C GLY A 89 -4.52 -10.95 -18.34
N LEU A 90 -4.12 -9.67 -18.36
CA LEU A 90 -3.48 -9.05 -19.52
C LEU A 90 -2.18 -9.77 -19.91
N ASP A 91 -1.34 -10.06 -18.92
CA ASP A 91 -0.08 -10.79 -19.12
C ASP A 91 -0.35 -12.19 -19.69
N ALA A 92 -1.34 -12.90 -19.16
CA ALA A 92 -1.77 -14.21 -19.67
C ALA A 92 -2.32 -14.17 -21.11
N TRP A 93 -2.82 -13.02 -21.57
CA TRP A 93 -3.25 -12.79 -22.95
C TRP A 93 -2.12 -12.33 -23.89
N GLY A 94 -0.88 -12.24 -23.39
CA GLY A 94 0.29 -11.83 -24.17
C GLY A 94 0.54 -10.32 -24.18
N PHE A 95 -0.21 -9.54 -23.38
CA PHE A 95 0.15 -8.15 -23.10
C PHE A 95 1.08 -8.15 -21.89
N SER A 96 2.36 -8.44 -22.10
CA SER A 96 3.31 -8.45 -20.98
C SER A 96 3.65 -7.01 -20.54
N PRO A 97 3.91 -6.76 -19.25
CA PRO A 97 4.30 -5.44 -18.76
C PRO A 97 5.57 -4.88 -19.42
N GLU A 98 6.48 -5.76 -19.87
CA GLU A 98 7.70 -5.38 -20.58
C GLU A 98 7.42 -4.92 -22.01
N GLN A 99 6.41 -5.49 -22.66
CA GLN A 99 6.05 -5.18 -24.05
C GLN A 99 5.14 -3.97 -24.14
N ILE A 100 4.11 -3.91 -23.28
CA ILE A 100 3.04 -2.89 -23.35
C ILE A 100 2.79 -2.33 -21.95
N PRO A 101 3.76 -1.59 -21.35
CA PRO A 101 3.66 -1.10 -19.97
C PRO A 101 2.44 -0.19 -19.74
N THR A 102 2.01 0.54 -20.77
CA THR A 102 0.84 1.42 -20.70
C THR A 102 -0.48 0.65 -20.49
N ALA A 103 -0.57 -0.60 -20.94
CA ALA A 103 -1.75 -1.44 -20.72
C ALA A 103 -1.95 -1.83 -19.26
N HIS A 104 -0.87 -1.79 -18.45
CA HIS A 104 -0.86 -2.12 -17.03
C HIS A 104 -0.91 -0.89 -16.12
N LEU A 105 -0.83 0.32 -16.68
CA LEU A 105 -0.73 1.55 -15.90
C LEU A 105 -1.95 1.75 -15.00
N LEU A 106 -3.17 1.53 -15.53
CA LEU A 106 -4.40 1.69 -14.78
C LEU A 106 -4.47 0.71 -13.59
N GLN A 107 -4.02 -0.52 -13.80
CA GLN A 107 -3.98 -1.58 -12.81
C GLN A 107 -2.93 -1.27 -11.74
N ALA A 108 -1.76 -0.77 -12.13
CA ALA A 108 -0.75 -0.32 -11.17
C ALA A 108 -1.29 0.80 -10.28
N ILE A 109 -1.97 1.80 -10.84
CA ILE A 109 -2.65 2.86 -10.07
C ILE A 109 -3.68 2.25 -9.12
N GLY A 110 -4.53 1.34 -9.63
CA GLY A 110 -5.54 0.66 -8.81
C GLY A 110 -4.94 -0.14 -7.64
N ILE A 111 -3.82 -0.83 -7.86
CA ILE A 111 -3.07 -1.53 -6.80
C ILE A 111 -2.64 -0.55 -5.70
N PHE A 112 -1.95 0.54 -6.05
CA PHE A 112 -1.44 1.49 -5.06
C PHE A 112 -2.56 2.28 -4.36
N VAL A 113 -3.61 2.67 -5.08
CA VAL A 113 -4.78 3.31 -4.47
C VAL A 113 -5.50 2.34 -3.53
N GLY A 114 -5.68 1.08 -3.96
CA GLY A 114 -6.32 0.04 -3.17
C GLY A 114 -5.60 -0.23 -1.86
N LEU A 115 -4.29 -0.42 -1.91
CA LEU A 115 -3.44 -0.61 -0.73
C LEU A 115 -3.45 0.59 0.23
N ALA A 116 -3.44 1.81 -0.32
CA ALA A 116 -3.53 3.04 0.48
C ALA A 116 -4.87 3.13 1.22
N LEU A 117 -5.99 2.89 0.51
CA LEU A 117 -7.33 2.86 1.09
C LEU A 117 -7.48 1.76 2.14
N PHE A 118 -6.92 0.58 1.88
CA PHE A 118 -6.90 -0.55 2.80
C PHE A 118 -6.20 -0.21 4.11
N GLY A 119 -4.93 0.25 4.03
CA GLY A 119 -4.17 0.66 5.20
C GLY A 119 -4.87 1.77 5.98
N TRP A 120 -5.35 2.79 5.27
CA TRP A 120 -6.06 3.92 5.88
C TRP A 120 -7.34 3.49 6.61
N GLY A 121 -8.18 2.66 5.98
CA GLY A 121 -9.43 2.16 6.55
C GLY A 121 -9.21 1.37 7.84
N ILE A 122 -8.21 0.48 7.85
CA ILE A 122 -7.82 -0.27 9.06
C ILE A 122 -7.34 0.69 10.14
N GLY A 123 -6.43 1.62 9.81
CA GLY A 123 -5.87 2.56 10.78
C GLY A 123 -6.94 3.43 11.46
N ARG A 124 -7.95 3.89 10.70
CA ARG A 124 -9.11 4.63 11.23
C ARG A 124 -9.91 3.81 12.24
N ARG A 125 -10.29 2.57 11.87
CA ARG A 125 -11.07 1.69 12.75
C ARG A 125 -10.30 1.30 14.00
N SER A 126 -9.01 0.98 13.87
CA SER A 126 -8.18 0.73 15.04
C SER A 126 -8.16 1.95 15.97
N LYS A 127 -8.16 3.19 15.42
CA LYS A 127 -8.06 4.43 16.22
C LYS A 127 -9.31 4.66 17.06
N SER A 128 -10.49 4.43 16.49
CA SER A 128 -11.74 4.53 17.24
C SER A 128 -11.82 3.49 18.37
N ILE A 129 -11.42 2.23 18.10
CA ILE A 129 -11.43 1.17 19.12
C ILE A 129 -10.52 1.54 20.30
N ALA A 130 -9.27 1.92 20.00
CA ALA A 130 -8.31 2.33 21.03
C ALA A 130 -8.67 3.65 21.76
N GLY A 131 -9.66 4.39 21.25
CA GLY A 131 -10.22 5.58 21.87
C GLY A 131 -11.48 5.30 22.69
N ALA A 132 -12.26 4.26 22.34
CA ALA A 132 -13.46 3.83 23.07
C ALA A 132 -13.14 3.04 24.35
N GLU A 133 -11.95 2.45 24.46
CA GLU A 133 -11.44 1.79 25.67
C GLU A 133 -10.88 2.77 26.73
N ARG A 134 -11.19 4.07 26.61
CA ARG A 134 -10.77 5.12 27.54
C ARG A 134 -11.99 5.81 28.13
#